data_AF-A0A356EV98-F1
#
_entry.id   AF-A0A356EV98-F1
#
_cell.length_a   1.000
_cell.length_b   1.000
_cell.length_c   1.000
_cell.angle_alpha   90.00
_cell.angle_beta   90.00
_cell.angle_gamma   90.00
#
_symmetry.space_group_name_H-M   'P 1'
#
loop_
_entity.id
_entity.type
_entity.pdbx_description
1 polymer ?
#
loop_
_entity_poly.entity_id
_entity_poly.type
_entity_poly.pdbx_seq_one_letter_code
_entity_poly.pdbx_strand_id
1 'polypeptide(L)'
;MTTYFGDETPSEVYPCEVRIDGDEIIVSYDGDAGPVVYSGKMKGEGHFELKSARPEGRACLHRFWNGRRLDGWWKEDGYEGMWRITF
;
A
#
# COMPACT_ATOMS: atom_id res chain seq x y z
N MET A 1 -20.55 -5.54 -3.80
CA MET A 1 -20.36 -5.45 -2.34
C MET A 1 -19.82 -4.07 -2.04
N THR A 2 -20.34 -3.39 -1.02
CA THR A 2 -19.95 -2.01 -0.68
C THR A 2 -19.39 -2.03 0.73
N THR A 3 -18.12 -1.63 0.87
CA THR A 3 -17.41 -1.56 2.16
C THR A 3 -17.13 -0.08 2.46
N TYR A 4 -17.49 0.38 3.65
CA TYR A 4 -17.26 1.74 4.13
C TYR A 4 -16.40 1.71 5.38
N PHE A 5 -15.34 2.52 5.41
CA PHE A 5 -14.47 2.70 6.56
C PHE A 5 -14.76 4.09 7.16
N GLY A 6 -15.39 4.12 8.33
CA GLY A 6 -15.90 5.35 8.95
C GLY A 6 -15.00 5.99 10.00
N ASP A 7 -13.85 5.37 10.28
CA ASP A 7 -12.89 5.84 11.28
C ASP A 7 -11.54 6.10 10.60
N GLU A 8 -10.91 7.22 10.95
CA GLU A 8 -9.57 7.57 10.47
C GLU A 8 -8.46 6.98 11.35
N THR A 9 -8.82 6.41 12.50
CA THR A 9 -7.90 5.73 13.41
C THR A 9 -7.44 4.42 12.76
N PRO A 10 -6.13 4.24 12.54
CA PRO A 10 -5.63 2.99 11.97
C PRO A 10 -5.91 1.84 12.95
N SER A 11 -6.36 0.70 12.43
CA SER A 11 -6.49 -0.51 13.24
C SER A 11 -5.13 -1.01 13.73
N GLU A 12 -4.08 -0.80 12.93
CA GLU A 12 -2.71 -1.26 13.20
C GLU A 12 -1.69 -0.26 12.60
N VAL A 13 -0.52 -0.15 13.24
CA VAL A 13 0.55 0.75 12.81
C VAL A 13 1.86 -0.03 12.74
N TYR A 14 2.43 -0.13 11.54
CA TYR A 14 3.69 -0.82 11.30
C TYR A 14 4.73 0.11 10.67
N PRO A 15 6.01 -0.01 11.05
CA PRO A 15 7.08 0.58 10.27
C PRO A 15 7.10 -0.07 8.88
N CYS A 16 7.32 0.75 7.86
CA CYS A 16 7.49 0.28 6.49
C CYS A 16 8.57 1.12 5.79
N GLU A 17 9.13 0.55 4.73
CA GLU A 17 10.02 1.25 3.81
C GLU A 17 9.32 1.46 2.48
N VAL A 18 9.39 2.68 1.96
CA VAL A 18 8.86 3.05 0.65
C VAL A 18 10.00 3.54 -0.23
N ARG A 19 10.13 2.95 -1.42
CA ARG A 19 11.04 3.41 -2.48
C ARG A 19 10.23 3.73 -3.72
N ILE A 20 10.43 4.93 -4.27
CA ILE A 20 9.83 5.35 -5.53
C ILE A 20 10.97 5.76 -6.46
N ASP A 21 11.07 5.11 -7.62
CA ASP A 21 12.05 5.41 -8.66
C ASP A 21 11.34 5.55 -10.01
N GLY A 22 11.24 6.79 -10.51
CA GLY A 22 10.42 7.12 -11.66
C GLY A 22 8.97 6.67 -11.49
N ASP A 23 8.54 5.73 -12.35
CA ASP A 23 7.20 5.16 -12.35
C ASP A 23 7.08 3.89 -11.50
N GLU A 24 8.15 3.42 -10.84
CA GLU A 24 8.14 2.22 -10.02
C GLU A 24 8.02 2.56 -8.53
N ILE A 25 7.26 1.74 -7.80
CA ILE A 25 7.13 1.82 -6.35
C ILE A 25 7.39 0.46 -5.73
N ILE A 26 8.06 0.46 -4.58
CA ILE A 26 8.23 -0.69 -3.71
C ILE A 26 7.83 -0.26 -2.30
N VAL A 27 6.96 -1.04 -1.67
CA VAL A 27 6.58 -0.92 -0.27
C VAL A 27 6.95 -2.23 0.42
N SER A 28 7.66 -2.14 1.54
CA SER A 28 7.99 -3.32 2.35
C SER A 28 7.75 -3.09 3.83
N TYR A 29 7.32 -4.13 4.52
CA TYR A 29 7.09 -4.12 5.97
C TYR A 29 7.36 -5.51 6.53
N ASP A 30 7.59 -5.58 7.85
CA ASP A 30 7.77 -6.86 8.54
C ASP A 30 6.41 -7.55 8.69
N GLY A 31 6.30 -8.77 8.14
CA GLY A 31 5.16 -9.65 8.36
C GLY A 31 5.55 -10.86 9.21
N ASP A 32 4.55 -11.62 9.67
CA ASP A 32 4.75 -12.76 10.56
C ASP A 32 5.64 -13.87 9.96
N ALA A 33 5.58 -14.05 8.64
CA ALA A 33 6.35 -15.05 7.90
C ALA A 33 7.65 -14.49 7.28
N GLY A 34 8.02 -13.25 7.61
CA GLY A 34 9.12 -12.52 7.01
C GLY A 34 8.68 -11.23 6.30
N PRO A 35 9.61 -10.53 5.62
CA PRO A 35 9.30 -9.26 4.99
C PRO A 35 8.29 -9.44 3.85
N VAL A 36 7.23 -8.65 3.89
CA VAL A 36 6.24 -8.54 2.82
C VAL A 36 6.68 -7.43 1.88
N VAL A 37 6.61 -7.69 0.57
CA VAL A 37 7.04 -6.75 -0.46
C VAL A 37 5.97 -6.59 -1.51
N TYR A 38 5.42 -5.39 -1.59
CA TYR A 38 4.56 -4.94 -2.67
C TYR A 38 5.36 -4.11 -3.66
N SER A 39 5.27 -4.44 -4.95
CA SER A 39 5.90 -3.65 -6.01
C SER A 39 4.93 -3.39 -7.15
N GLY A 40 5.09 -2.25 -7.80
CA GLY A 40 4.10 -1.78 -8.76
C GLY A 40 4.61 -0.69 -9.69
N LYS A 41 3.77 -0.33 -10.65
CA LYS A 41 4.02 0.76 -11.59
C LYS A 41 2.94 1.81 -11.54
N MET A 42 3.32 3.05 -11.81
CA MET A 42 2.39 4.16 -11.97
C MET A 42 1.49 3.91 -13.18
N LYS A 43 0.19 4.15 -13.02
CA LYS A 43 -0.84 4.06 -14.06
C LYS A 43 -1.35 5.42 -14.53
N GLY A 44 -0.96 6.48 -13.84
CA GLY A 44 -1.26 7.88 -14.18
C GLY A 44 -1.42 8.73 -12.93
N GLU A 45 -1.01 10.00 -13.01
CA GLU A 45 -1.28 11.03 -11.99
C GLU A 45 -0.96 10.59 -10.54
N GLY A 46 0.13 9.86 -10.31
CA GLY A 46 0.52 9.40 -8.97
C GLY A 46 -0.23 8.19 -8.42
N HIS A 47 -1.02 7.49 -9.25
CA HIS A 47 -1.67 6.21 -8.90
C HIS A 47 -0.76 5.05 -9.27
N PHE A 48 -0.55 4.12 -8.33
CA PHE A 48 0.26 2.94 -8.48
C PHE A 48 -0.58 1.68 -8.27
N GLU A 49 -0.42 0.69 -9.14
CA GLU A 49 -0.94 -0.66 -8.94
C GLU A 49 0.19 -1.57 -8.50
N LEU A 50 0.07 -2.17 -7.31
CA LEU A 50 1.07 -3.02 -6.69
C LEU A 50 0.59 -4.47 -6.59
N LYS A 51 1.55 -5.38 -6.60
CA LYS A 51 1.36 -6.79 -6.30
C LYS A 51 2.43 -7.26 -5.31
N SER A 52 2.05 -8.21 -4.47
CA SER A 52 2.97 -8.99 -3.65
C SER A 52 2.92 -10.45 -4.10
N ALA A 53 4.07 -11.12 -4.11
CA ALA A 53 4.15 -12.55 -4.38
C ALA A 53 3.96 -13.39 -3.10
N ARG A 54 4.30 -12.83 -1.94
CA ARG A 54 4.22 -13.48 -0.63
C ARG A 54 3.90 -12.43 0.45
N PRO A 55 2.66 -12.40 0.97
CA PRO A 55 1.49 -13.16 0.51
C PRO A 55 1.07 -12.79 -0.93
N GLU A 56 0.24 -13.61 -1.57
CA GLU A 56 -0.32 -13.24 -2.88
C GLU A 56 -1.30 -12.08 -2.68
N GLY A 57 -0.81 -10.87 -2.96
CA GLY A 57 -1.50 -9.64 -2.59
C GLY A 57 -1.61 -8.67 -3.76
N ARG A 58 -2.60 -7.79 -3.69
CA ARG A 58 -2.78 -6.66 -4.62
C ARG A 58 -3.07 -5.41 -3.82
N ALA A 59 -2.53 -4.29 -4.27
CA ALA A 59 -2.82 -3.00 -3.67
C ALA A 59 -2.86 -1.90 -4.73
N CYS A 60 -3.54 -0.81 -4.40
CA CYS A 60 -3.48 0.44 -5.14
C CYS A 60 -3.05 1.53 -4.16
N LEU A 61 -2.09 2.36 -4.54
CA LEU A 61 -1.67 3.52 -3.76
C LEU A 61 -1.76 4.77 -4.61
N HIS A 62 -2.25 5.85 -4.03
CA HIS A 62 -2.28 7.17 -4.64
C HIS A 62 -1.39 8.13 -3.86
N ARG A 63 -0.50 8.82 -4.57
CA ARG A 63 0.36 9.87 -4.04
C ARG A 63 -0.23 11.24 -4.36
N PHE A 64 -0.64 11.96 -3.33
CA PHE A 64 -1.08 13.35 -3.48
C PHE A 64 0.06 14.27 -3.95
N TRP A 65 -0.27 15.31 -4.72
CA TRP A 65 0.70 16.31 -5.18
C TRP A 65 1.42 16.94 -3.98
N ASN A 66 2.75 17.09 -4.05
CA ASN A 66 3.63 17.51 -2.95
C ASN A 66 3.62 16.64 -1.68
N GLY A 67 2.98 15.46 -1.73
CA GLY A 67 2.73 14.64 -0.56
C GLY A 67 3.93 13.79 -0.13
N ARG A 68 4.25 13.91 1.16
CA ARG A 68 4.92 12.92 2.02
C ARG A 68 3.95 11.82 2.48
N ARG A 69 2.92 11.54 1.67
CA ARG A 69 1.79 10.68 2.01
C ARG A 69 1.29 9.87 0.80
N LEU A 70 1.03 8.60 1.04
CA LEU A 70 0.34 7.66 0.14
C LEU A 70 -0.90 7.12 0.86
N ASP A 71 -2.03 7.10 0.19
CA ASP A 71 -3.24 6.43 0.67
C ASP A 71 -3.71 5.41 -0.35
N GLY A 72 -4.33 4.32 0.09
CA GLY A 72 -4.89 3.38 -0.84
C GLY A 72 -5.40 2.10 -0.21
N TRP A 73 -5.78 1.15 -1.07
CA TRP A 73 -6.41 -0.11 -0.69
C TRP A 73 -5.43 -1.27 -0.88
N TRP A 74 -5.57 -2.32 -0.07
CA TRP A 74 -4.86 -3.57 -0.22
C TRP A 74 -5.79 -4.77 0.00
N LYS A 75 -5.37 -5.92 -0.54
CA LYS A 75 -5.98 -7.23 -0.33
C LYS A 75 -4.96 -8.34 -0.40
N GLU A 76 -4.93 -9.18 0.63
CA GLU A 76 -4.10 -10.38 0.76
C GLU A 76 -4.82 -11.41 1.63
N ASP A 77 -4.65 -12.70 1.33
CA ASP A 77 -5.15 -13.84 2.12
C ASP A 77 -6.62 -13.74 2.58
N GLY A 78 -7.47 -13.14 1.75
CA GLY A 78 -8.91 -12.96 2.04
C GLY A 78 -9.24 -11.74 2.91
N TYR A 79 -8.24 -11.05 3.42
CA TYR A 79 -8.36 -9.77 4.12
C TYR A 79 -8.20 -8.61 3.12
N GLU A 80 -8.87 -7.50 3.41
CA GLU A 80 -8.73 -6.27 2.64
C GLU A 80 -8.87 -5.07 3.57
N GLY A 81 -8.22 -3.97 3.22
CA GLY A 81 -8.19 -2.79 4.05
C GLY A 81 -7.63 -1.57 3.34
N MET A 82 -7.32 -0.55 4.13
CA MET A 82 -6.74 0.70 3.66
C MET A 82 -5.36 0.91 4.27
N TRP A 83 -4.42 1.37 3.46
CA TRP A 83 -3.15 1.90 3.90
C TRP A 83 -3.18 3.43 3.91
N ARG A 84 -2.52 3.98 4.92
CA ARG A 84 -2.11 5.38 5.01
C ARG A 84 -0.64 5.37 5.39
N ILE A 85 0.22 5.72 4.45
CA ILE A 85 1.67 5.69 4.62
C ILE A 85 2.20 7.12 4.58
N THR A 86 2.99 7.50 5.58
CA THR A 86 3.61 8.83 5.69
C THR A 86 5.12 8.69 5.83
N PHE A 87 5.90 9.47 5.08
CA PHE A 87 7.37 9.39 5.07
C PHE A 87 8.03 10.75 4.81
#